data_AF-A0ABD7XGL1-F1
#
_entry.id   AF-A0ABD7XGL1-F1
#
_cell.length_a   1.000
_cell.length_b   1.000
_cell.length_c   1.000
_cell.angle_alpha   90.00
_cell.angle_beta   90.00
_cell.angle_gamma   90.00
#
_symmetry.space_group_name_H-M   'P 1'
#
loop_
_entity.id
_entity.type
_entity.pdbx_description
1 polymer ?
#
loop_
_entity_poly.entity_id
_entity_poly.type
_entity_poly.pdbx_seq_one_letter_code
_entity_poly.pdbx_strand_id
1 'polypeptide(L)'
;MKRWTKEEEKLILKKIKYDHRGFVCNYRELAELLGCEVKIIHSKVLRMRRKEQLFEIYWSDPINPPVHPFSSREKDRIISLYTAGCPIATIARELDQTESAITNKINRLFKSGKLKPNRHRPYTKEDINLLLKEIKFDENGYVLNTDYLARILNRRKYQISRKIFDMRKAGMIKTMPDKSKSSKNWYDAMKKQIDISYQLCVAKQKEPTSSANEVSY
;
A
#
# COMPACT_ATOMS: atom_id res chain seq x y z
N MET A 1 -8.21 11.72 30.15
CA MET A 1 -7.59 12.95 29.58
C MET A 1 -6.59 13.46 30.62
N LYS A 2 -5.30 13.62 30.30
CA LYS A 2 -4.28 14.11 31.26
C LYS A 2 -4.65 15.54 31.73
N ARG A 3 -4.64 15.77 33.04
CA ARG A 3 -4.75 17.12 33.63
C ARG A 3 -3.35 17.75 33.60
N TRP A 4 -3.25 18.95 33.01
CA TRP A 4 -1.97 19.65 32.83
C TRP A 4 -1.79 20.66 33.96
N THR A 5 -0.62 20.66 34.59
CA THR A 5 -0.25 21.71 35.55
C THR A 5 0.35 22.91 34.84
N LYS A 6 0.30 24.09 35.47
CA LYS A 6 0.93 25.31 34.94
C LYS A 6 2.45 25.16 34.79
N GLU A 7 3.08 24.33 35.62
CA GLU A 7 4.52 24.06 35.58
C GLU A 7 4.90 23.23 34.37
N GLU A 8 4.14 22.15 34.09
CA GLU A 8 4.31 21.35 32.88
C GLU A 8 4.14 22.20 31.61
N GLU A 9 3.15 23.10 31.59
CA GLU A 9 2.94 24.03 30.46
C GLU A 9 4.13 24.96 30.24
N LYS A 10 4.66 25.55 31.32
CA LYS A 10 5.87 26.41 31.26
C LYS A 10 7.09 25.62 30.78
N LEU A 11 7.22 24.37 31.22
CA LEU A 11 8.32 23.49 30.83
C LEU A 11 8.27 23.15 29.33
N ILE A 12 7.06 22.89 28.80
CA ILE A 12 6.85 22.70 27.36
C ILE A 12 7.28 23.95 26.60
N LEU A 13 6.81 25.14 27.00
CA LEU A 13 7.16 26.40 26.32
C LEU A 13 8.67 26.65 26.29
N LYS A 14 9.37 26.34 27.39
CA LYS A 14 10.82 26.55 27.51
C LYS A 14 11.66 25.60 26.64
N LYS A 15 11.18 24.38 26.41
CA LYS A 15 11.95 23.31 25.75
C LYS A 15 11.50 23.01 24.32
N ILE A 16 10.46 23.69 23.84
CA ILE A 16 9.94 23.48 22.50
C ILE A 16 10.99 23.89 21.46
N LYS A 17 11.13 23.09 20.41
CA LYS A 17 11.95 23.41 19.23
C LYS A 17 11.04 23.44 18.02
N TYR A 18 11.24 24.44 17.18
CA TYR A 18 10.47 24.65 15.97
C TYR A 18 11.31 24.32 14.72
N ASP A 19 10.64 23.87 13.67
CA ASP A 19 11.20 23.89 12.32
C ASP A 19 11.07 25.29 11.68
N HIS A 20 11.54 25.41 10.44
CA HIS A 20 11.49 26.65 9.65
C HIS A 20 10.07 27.19 9.39
N ARG A 21 9.01 26.42 9.66
CA ARG A 21 7.58 26.82 9.49
C ARG A 21 6.89 27.08 10.81
N GLY A 22 7.56 26.88 11.94
CA GLY A 22 6.93 26.95 13.25
C GLY A 22 6.21 25.65 13.67
N PHE A 23 6.43 24.50 13.01
CA PHE A 23 6.01 23.21 13.58
C PHE A 23 6.96 22.78 14.68
N VAL A 24 6.40 22.26 15.77
CA VAL A 24 7.20 21.65 16.83
C VAL A 24 7.83 20.37 16.28
N CYS A 25 9.15 20.23 16.38
CA CYS A 25 9.88 19.07 15.81
C CYS A 25 10.37 18.08 16.88
N ASN A 26 10.37 18.46 18.16
CA ASN A 26 10.92 17.67 19.26
C ASN A 26 9.87 16.98 20.15
N TYR A 27 8.76 16.50 19.56
CA TYR A 27 7.69 15.85 20.32
C TYR A 27 8.13 14.65 21.16
N ARG A 28 9.12 13.86 20.69
CA ARG A 28 9.64 12.71 21.42
C ARG A 28 10.42 13.13 22.67
N GLU A 29 11.30 14.11 22.55
CA GLU A 29 12.06 14.67 23.68
C GLU A 29 11.10 15.21 24.78
N LEU A 30 10.05 15.93 24.36
CA LEU A 30 9.04 16.46 25.28
C LEU A 30 8.21 15.35 25.96
N ALA A 31 7.92 14.27 25.23
CA ALA A 31 7.18 13.12 25.73
C ALA A 31 7.98 12.36 26.80
N GLU A 32 9.27 12.12 26.54
CA GLU A 32 10.21 11.50 27.49
C GLU A 32 10.37 12.35 28.75
N LEU A 33 10.57 13.65 28.60
CA LEU A 33 10.76 14.59 29.72
C LEU A 33 9.53 14.67 30.65
N LEU A 34 8.32 14.47 30.10
CA LEU A 34 7.06 14.54 30.84
C LEU A 34 6.47 13.17 31.17
N GLY A 35 7.19 12.08 30.86
CA GLY A 35 6.76 10.70 31.12
C GLY A 35 5.41 10.34 30.51
N CYS A 36 5.12 10.79 29.29
CA CYS A 36 3.81 10.55 28.65
C CYS A 36 3.93 10.20 27.17
N GLU A 37 2.85 9.67 26.57
CA GLU A 37 2.84 9.35 25.15
C GLU A 37 2.92 10.60 24.25
N VAL A 38 3.64 10.47 23.13
CA VAL A 38 3.80 11.52 22.10
C VAL A 38 2.45 12.09 21.63
N LYS A 39 1.41 11.26 21.53
CA LYS A 39 0.04 11.70 21.13
C LYS A 39 -0.58 12.69 22.13
N ILE A 40 -0.27 12.54 23.42
CA ILE A 40 -0.76 13.42 24.48
C ILE A 40 -0.11 14.81 24.34
N ILE A 41 1.19 14.86 24.04
CA ILE A 41 1.91 16.11 23.75
C ILE A 41 1.36 16.78 22.50
N HIS A 42 1.16 16.04 21.40
CA HIS A 42 0.55 16.60 20.18
C HIS A 42 -0.78 17.30 20.47
N SER A 43 -1.66 16.62 21.21
CA SER A 43 -2.97 17.16 21.59
C SER A 43 -2.85 18.42 22.44
N LYS A 44 -1.84 18.47 23.32
CA LYS A 44 -1.57 19.64 24.16
C LYS A 44 -1.03 20.81 23.36
N VAL A 45 -0.02 20.60 22.53
CA VAL A 45 0.56 21.62 21.64
C VAL A 45 -0.52 22.23 20.75
N LEU A 46 -1.40 21.41 20.17
CA LEU A 46 -2.52 21.91 19.37
C LEU A 46 -3.46 22.82 20.16
N ARG A 47 -3.76 22.48 21.42
CA ARG A 47 -4.59 23.32 22.31
C ARG A 47 -3.88 24.62 22.71
N MET A 48 -2.59 24.57 22.99
CA MET A 48 -1.79 25.76 23.32
C MET A 48 -1.72 26.71 22.12
N ARG A 49 -1.57 26.18 20.91
CA ARG A 49 -1.60 26.97 19.67
C ARG A 49 -2.96 27.62 19.43
N ARG A 50 -4.07 26.93 19.68
CA ARG A 50 -5.43 27.52 19.61
C ARG A 50 -5.67 28.63 20.64
N LYS A 51 -4.86 28.68 21.71
CA LYS A 51 -4.88 29.73 22.72
C LYS A 51 -3.81 30.81 22.45
N GLU A 52 -3.20 30.80 21.27
CA GLU A 52 -2.16 31.77 20.86
C GLU A 52 -0.92 31.76 21.76
N GLN A 53 -0.67 30.66 22.48
CA GLN A 53 0.49 30.53 23.38
C GLN A 53 1.76 30.05 22.65
N LEU A 54 1.64 29.67 21.38
CA LEU A 54 2.74 29.18 20.53
C LEU A 54 2.72 29.95 19.22
N PHE A 55 3.89 30.06 18.56
CA PHE A 55 3.97 30.66 17.23
C PHE A 55 2.97 30.03 16.26
N GLU A 56 2.38 30.90 15.43
CA GLU A 56 1.55 30.52 14.32
C GLU A 56 2.38 29.76 13.28
N ILE A 57 1.75 28.80 12.62
CA ILE A 57 2.41 28.06 11.55
C ILE A 57 2.48 28.97 10.32
N TYR A 58 3.67 29.11 9.77
CA TYR A 58 3.86 29.78 8.49
C TYR A 58 3.40 28.87 7.36
N TRP A 59 2.20 29.12 6.85
CA TRP A 59 1.55 28.34 5.80
C TRP A 59 1.93 28.79 4.38
N SER A 60 2.66 29.88 4.21
CA SER A 60 3.09 30.40 2.91
C SER A 60 4.57 30.08 2.61
N ASP A 61 5.05 28.94 3.10
CA ASP A 61 6.44 28.52 2.88
C ASP A 61 6.69 28.13 1.41
N PRO A 62 7.60 28.83 0.69
CA PRO A 62 7.91 28.52 -0.70
C PRO A 62 8.61 27.17 -0.89
N ILE A 63 9.21 26.59 0.15
CA ILE A 63 9.99 25.34 0.08
C ILE A 63 9.10 24.10 0.19
N ASN A 64 8.06 24.12 1.04
CA ASN A 64 7.01 23.10 1.00
C ASN A 64 5.64 23.73 1.30
N PRO A 65 4.90 24.23 0.32
CA PRO A 65 3.60 24.81 0.58
C PRO A 65 2.66 23.76 1.22
N PRO A 66 1.73 24.17 2.11
CA PRO A 66 0.68 23.29 2.57
C PRO A 66 -0.13 22.76 1.40
N VAL A 67 -0.64 21.54 1.58
CA VAL A 67 -1.48 20.89 0.58
C VAL A 67 -2.68 21.79 0.27
N HIS A 68 -2.69 22.37 -0.94
CA HIS A 68 -3.79 23.22 -1.37
C HIS A 68 -5.08 22.38 -1.42
N PRO A 69 -6.21 22.88 -0.90
CA PRO A 69 -7.48 22.18 -1.02
C PRO A 69 -7.88 22.05 -2.50
N PHE A 70 -8.30 20.86 -2.94
CA PHE A 70 -8.77 20.68 -4.31
C PHE A 70 -9.84 21.71 -4.69
N SER A 71 -9.63 22.42 -5.79
CA SER A 71 -10.62 23.24 -6.48
C SER A 71 -11.79 22.38 -6.98
N SER A 72 -12.91 23.01 -7.34
CA SER A 72 -14.05 22.28 -7.91
C SER A 72 -13.67 21.56 -9.22
N ARG A 73 -12.88 22.22 -10.08
CA ARG A 73 -12.41 21.65 -11.34
C ARG A 73 -11.54 20.41 -11.13
N GLU A 74 -10.62 20.43 -10.17
CA GLU A 74 -9.79 19.27 -9.86
C GLU A 74 -10.62 18.12 -9.28
N LYS A 75 -11.64 18.42 -8.46
CA LYS A 75 -12.56 17.39 -7.95
C LYS A 75 -13.28 16.66 -9.08
N ASP A 76 -13.81 17.42 -10.03
CA ASP A 76 -14.53 16.86 -11.18
C ASP A 76 -13.55 16.07 -12.07
N ARG A 77 -12.32 16.57 -12.23
CA ARG A 77 -11.27 15.86 -12.97
C ARG A 77 -10.91 14.53 -12.30
N ILE A 78 -10.71 14.50 -10.98
CA ILE A 78 -10.46 13.26 -10.21
C ILE A 78 -11.58 12.26 -10.42
N ILE A 79 -12.85 12.71 -10.35
CA ILE A 79 -14.00 11.84 -10.58
C ILE A 79 -13.94 11.26 -11.99
N SER A 80 -13.77 12.10 -13.02
CA SER A 80 -13.74 11.66 -14.41
C SER A 80 -12.65 10.63 -14.68
N LEU A 81 -11.41 10.89 -14.25
CA LEU A 81 -10.27 10.00 -14.44
C LEU A 81 -10.44 8.68 -13.67
N TYR A 82 -10.93 8.76 -12.42
CA TYR A 82 -11.19 7.57 -11.64
C TYR A 82 -12.30 6.70 -12.25
N THR A 83 -13.37 7.33 -12.76
CA THR A 83 -14.45 6.61 -13.46
C THR A 83 -13.98 5.99 -14.77
N ALA A 84 -13.06 6.63 -15.48
CA ALA A 84 -12.38 6.08 -16.65
C ALA A 84 -11.43 4.92 -16.29
N GLY A 85 -11.13 4.72 -14.99
CA GLY A 85 -10.27 3.66 -14.49
C GLY A 85 -8.79 3.98 -14.57
N CYS A 86 -8.42 5.25 -14.63
CA CYS A 86 -7.02 5.66 -14.54
C CYS A 86 -6.41 5.22 -13.18
N PRO A 87 -5.17 4.71 -13.16
CA PRO A 87 -4.47 4.41 -11.91
C PRO A 87 -4.32 5.67 -11.04
N ILE A 88 -4.36 5.51 -9.71
CA ILE A 88 -4.20 6.61 -8.76
C ILE A 88 -2.89 7.37 -9.00
N ALA A 89 -1.80 6.65 -9.29
CA ALA A 89 -0.50 7.24 -9.63
C ALA A 89 -0.56 8.15 -10.87
N THR A 90 -1.36 7.78 -11.88
CA THR A 90 -1.56 8.60 -13.08
C THR A 90 -2.38 9.85 -12.76
N ILE A 91 -3.44 9.71 -11.96
CA ILE A 91 -4.27 10.85 -11.52
C ILE A 91 -3.44 11.83 -10.68
N ALA A 92 -2.59 11.30 -9.80
CA ALA A 92 -1.69 12.07 -8.96
C ALA A 92 -0.70 12.89 -9.79
N ARG A 93 -0.08 12.25 -10.79
CA ARG A 93 0.84 12.92 -11.74
C ARG A 93 0.14 13.97 -12.59
N GLU A 94 -1.10 13.71 -13.04
CA GLU A 94 -1.84 14.67 -13.87
C GLU A 94 -2.23 15.94 -13.11
N LEU A 95 -2.40 15.86 -11.79
CA LEU A 95 -2.82 16.97 -10.95
C LEU A 95 -1.69 17.57 -10.11
N ASP A 96 -0.44 17.12 -10.30
CA ASP A 96 0.72 17.48 -9.47
C ASP A 96 0.44 17.34 -7.96
N GLN A 97 -0.22 16.24 -7.59
CA GLN A 97 -0.61 15.92 -6.22
C GLN A 97 0.01 14.61 -5.76
N THR A 98 0.10 14.43 -4.45
CA THR A 98 0.56 13.16 -3.89
C THR A 98 -0.50 12.07 -4.06
N GLU A 99 -0.07 10.82 -4.27
CA GLU A 99 -0.98 9.66 -4.34
C GLU A 99 -1.85 9.54 -3.08
N SER A 100 -1.29 9.89 -1.91
CA SER A 100 -2.01 9.94 -0.64
C SER A 100 -3.14 10.98 -0.66
N ALA A 101 -2.91 12.19 -1.19
CA ALA A 101 -3.93 13.22 -1.29
C ALA A 101 -5.09 12.77 -2.20
N ILE A 102 -4.79 12.19 -3.37
CA ILE A 102 -5.79 11.64 -4.28
C ILE A 102 -6.57 10.50 -3.62
N THR A 103 -5.88 9.56 -2.97
CA THR A 103 -6.51 8.43 -2.27
C THR A 103 -7.46 8.90 -1.17
N ASN A 104 -7.01 9.85 -0.34
CA ASN A 104 -7.84 10.45 0.70
C ASN A 104 -9.06 11.16 0.12
N LYS A 105 -8.89 11.84 -1.02
CA LYS A 105 -9.99 12.52 -1.69
C LYS A 105 -11.02 11.55 -2.24
N ILE A 106 -10.58 10.50 -2.94
CA ILE A 106 -11.43 9.42 -3.44
C ILE A 106 -12.20 8.75 -2.28
N ASN A 107 -11.53 8.45 -1.18
CA ASN A 107 -12.17 7.87 0.01
C ASN A 107 -13.26 8.78 0.59
N ARG A 108 -13.04 10.10 0.62
CA ARG A 108 -14.08 11.06 1.04
C ARG A 108 -15.25 11.08 0.06
N LEU A 109 -14.99 10.99 -1.25
CA LEU A 109 -16.04 10.93 -2.27
C LEU A 109 -16.88 9.64 -2.19
N PHE A 110 -16.27 8.51 -1.81
CA PHE A 110 -17.00 7.28 -1.49
C PHE A 110 -17.89 7.45 -0.26
N LYS A 111 -17.34 8.01 0.83
CA LYS A 111 -18.10 8.25 2.07
C LYS A 111 -19.29 9.20 1.84
N SER A 112 -19.13 10.19 0.96
CA SER A 112 -20.22 11.10 0.61
C SER A 112 -21.16 10.57 -0.48
N GLY A 113 -20.98 9.34 -0.97
CA GLY A 113 -21.81 8.74 -2.02
C GLY A 113 -21.66 9.36 -3.42
N LYS A 114 -20.74 10.31 -3.61
CA LYS A 114 -20.52 11.02 -4.88
C LYS A 114 -19.73 10.19 -5.89
N LEU A 115 -19.11 9.12 -5.42
CA LEU A 115 -18.33 8.19 -6.22
C LEU A 115 -18.62 6.78 -5.73
N LYS A 116 -18.65 5.80 -6.63
CA LYS A 116 -18.73 4.38 -6.28
C LYS A 116 -17.38 3.71 -6.54
N PRO A 117 -16.96 2.72 -5.73
CA PRO A 117 -15.75 1.97 -6.00
C PRO A 117 -15.80 1.33 -7.39
N ASN A 118 -14.79 1.60 -8.22
CA ASN A 118 -14.68 1.03 -9.55
C ASN A 118 -14.13 -0.41 -9.44
N ARG A 119 -14.98 -1.34 -8.96
CA ARG A 119 -14.60 -2.76 -8.76
C ARG A 119 -14.34 -3.48 -10.09
N HIS A 120 -14.89 -2.96 -11.19
CA HIS A 120 -14.90 -3.59 -12.51
C HIS A 120 -14.51 -2.58 -13.60
N ARG A 121 -13.31 -1.99 -13.51
CA ARG A 121 -12.74 -1.21 -14.61
C ARG A 121 -12.82 -2.05 -15.90
N PRO A 122 -13.51 -1.60 -16.97
CA PRO A 122 -13.56 -2.33 -18.24
C PRO A 122 -12.16 -2.45 -18.84
N TYR A 123 -11.93 -3.47 -19.67
CA TYR A 123 -10.67 -3.58 -20.42
C TYR A 123 -10.75 -2.66 -21.63
N THR A 124 -9.80 -1.73 -21.74
CA THR A 124 -9.69 -0.88 -22.93
C THR A 124 -9.02 -1.64 -24.09
N LYS A 125 -9.01 -1.06 -25.29
CA LYS A 125 -8.33 -1.67 -26.45
C LYS A 125 -6.82 -1.78 -26.20
N GLU A 126 -6.25 -0.77 -25.55
CA GLU A 126 -4.84 -0.72 -25.17
C GLU A 126 -4.51 -1.81 -24.15
N ASP A 127 -5.36 -2.01 -23.13
CA ASP A 127 -5.19 -3.11 -22.17
C ASP A 127 -5.14 -4.48 -22.89
N ILE A 128 -6.03 -4.68 -23.88
CA ILE A 128 -6.10 -5.94 -24.66
C ILE A 128 -4.86 -6.12 -25.53
N ASN A 129 -4.42 -5.07 -26.23
CA ASN A 129 -3.24 -5.11 -27.07
C ASN A 129 -1.98 -5.39 -26.24
N LEU A 130 -1.87 -4.78 -25.06
CA LEU A 130 -0.77 -5.03 -24.14
C LEU A 130 -0.77 -6.49 -23.64
N LEU A 131 -1.94 -7.04 -23.31
CA LEU A 131 -2.08 -8.46 -22.95
C LEU A 131 -1.61 -9.37 -24.07
N LEU A 132 -2.08 -9.15 -25.30
CA LEU A 132 -1.71 -9.99 -26.45
C LEU A 132 -0.21 -9.92 -26.76
N LYS A 133 0.40 -8.74 -26.58
CA LYS A 133 1.83 -8.54 -26.81
C LYS A 133 2.71 -9.24 -25.77
N GLU A 134 2.32 -9.17 -24.51
CA GLU A 134 3.19 -9.54 -23.39
C GLU A 134 2.90 -10.95 -22.83
N ILE A 135 1.79 -11.59 -23.22
CA ILE A 135 1.41 -12.91 -22.69
C ILE A 135 2.43 -13.99 -23.07
N LYS A 136 2.82 -14.80 -22.08
CA LYS A 136 3.72 -15.94 -22.27
C LYS A 136 3.02 -17.20 -21.80
N PHE A 137 3.09 -18.24 -22.62
CA PHE A 137 2.55 -19.56 -22.31
C PHE A 137 3.67 -20.52 -21.91
N ASP A 138 3.35 -21.49 -21.06
CA ASP A 138 4.18 -22.65 -20.82
C ASP A 138 3.96 -23.72 -21.90
N GLU A 139 4.73 -24.81 -21.80
CA GLU A 139 4.68 -25.97 -22.70
C GLU A 139 3.28 -26.64 -22.72
N ASN A 140 2.49 -26.45 -21.66
CA ASN A 140 1.14 -27.01 -21.52
C ASN A 140 0.06 -25.99 -21.92
N GLY A 141 0.43 -24.82 -22.47
CA GLY A 141 -0.49 -23.77 -22.90
C GLY A 141 -1.11 -22.97 -21.75
N TYR A 142 -0.62 -23.08 -20.51
CA TYR A 142 -1.03 -22.22 -19.39
C TYR A 142 -0.23 -20.92 -19.37
N VAL A 143 -0.79 -19.88 -18.75
CA VAL A 143 -0.17 -18.55 -18.71
C VAL A 143 0.92 -18.52 -17.64
N LEU A 144 2.18 -18.39 -18.08
CA LEU A 144 3.35 -18.42 -17.21
C LEU A 144 3.50 -17.11 -16.42
N ASN A 145 3.25 -15.96 -17.06
CA ASN A 145 3.59 -14.63 -16.53
C ASN A 145 2.39 -13.85 -15.96
N THR A 146 1.39 -14.53 -15.41
CA THR A 146 0.15 -13.89 -14.87
C THR A 146 0.45 -12.77 -13.87
N ASP A 147 1.47 -12.93 -13.03
CA ASP A 147 1.86 -11.95 -12.01
C ASP A 147 2.41 -10.64 -12.59
N TYR A 148 3.14 -10.76 -13.69
CA TYR A 148 3.67 -9.62 -14.42
C TYR A 148 2.53 -8.87 -15.12
N LEU A 149 1.65 -9.59 -15.80
CA LEU A 149 0.47 -9.01 -16.46
C LEU A 149 -0.46 -8.28 -15.47
N ALA A 150 -0.63 -8.84 -14.26
CA ALA A 150 -1.39 -8.22 -13.19
C ALA A 150 -0.77 -6.88 -12.73
N ARG A 151 0.56 -6.82 -12.63
CA ARG A 151 1.29 -5.59 -12.25
C ARG A 151 1.19 -4.51 -13.32
N ILE A 152 1.48 -4.84 -14.59
CA ILE A 152 1.49 -3.84 -15.67
C ILE A 152 0.10 -3.23 -15.92
N LEU A 153 -0.97 -4.02 -15.75
CA LEU A 153 -2.35 -3.53 -15.91
C LEU A 153 -2.97 -3.00 -14.62
N ASN A 154 -2.25 -3.06 -13.51
CA ASN A 154 -2.75 -2.73 -12.17
C ASN A 154 -4.07 -3.44 -11.85
N ARG A 155 -4.12 -4.75 -12.08
CA ARG A 155 -5.29 -5.61 -11.87
C ARG A 155 -4.94 -6.80 -10.99
N ARG A 156 -5.94 -7.41 -10.38
CA ARG A 156 -5.74 -8.63 -9.58
C ARG A 156 -5.51 -9.82 -10.52
N LYS A 157 -4.68 -10.78 -10.08
CA LYS A 157 -4.35 -12.00 -10.87
C LYS A 157 -5.59 -12.70 -11.43
N TYR A 158 -6.62 -12.89 -10.59
CA TYR A 158 -7.86 -13.55 -11.03
C TYR A 158 -8.59 -12.81 -12.16
N GLN A 159 -8.52 -11.46 -12.20
CA GLN A 159 -9.16 -10.65 -13.26
C GLN A 159 -8.43 -10.85 -14.59
N ILE A 160 -7.11 -11.01 -14.54
CA ILE A 160 -6.27 -11.33 -15.70
C ILE A 160 -6.59 -12.73 -16.20
N SER A 161 -6.57 -13.73 -15.32
CA SER A 161 -6.91 -15.12 -15.68
C SER A 161 -8.30 -15.21 -16.32
N ARG A 162 -9.30 -14.51 -15.76
CA ARG A 162 -10.65 -14.48 -16.32
C ARG A 162 -10.68 -13.82 -17.70
N LYS A 163 -10.00 -12.68 -17.87
CA LYS A 163 -9.95 -11.99 -19.16
C LYS A 163 -9.28 -12.83 -20.23
N ILE A 164 -8.19 -13.53 -19.90
CA ILE A 164 -7.52 -14.44 -20.83
C ILE A 164 -8.44 -15.59 -21.25
N PHE A 165 -9.22 -16.14 -20.32
CA PHE A 165 -10.25 -17.12 -20.63
C PHE A 165 -11.29 -16.56 -21.62
N ASP A 166 -11.80 -15.35 -21.38
CA ASP A 166 -12.76 -14.71 -22.27
C ASP A 166 -12.14 -14.43 -23.66
N MET A 167 -10.87 -14.04 -23.71
CA MET A 167 -10.12 -13.82 -24.97
C MET A 167 -9.89 -15.12 -25.76
N ARG A 168 -9.67 -16.25 -25.08
CA ARG A 168 -9.64 -17.58 -25.71
C ARG A 168 -10.99 -17.96 -26.30
N LYS A 169 -12.08 -17.74 -25.54
CA LYS A 169 -13.44 -17.99 -26.02
C LYS A 169 -13.78 -17.13 -27.25
N ALA A 170 -13.29 -15.89 -27.28
CA ALA A 170 -13.44 -14.99 -28.42
C ALA A 170 -12.48 -15.27 -29.59
N GLY A 171 -11.60 -16.28 -29.50
CA GLY A 171 -10.66 -16.65 -30.56
C GLY A 171 -9.45 -15.71 -30.72
N MET A 172 -9.28 -14.72 -29.84
CA MET A 172 -8.12 -13.79 -29.88
C MET A 172 -6.82 -14.49 -29.48
N ILE A 173 -6.89 -15.51 -28.62
CA ILE A 173 -5.76 -16.34 -28.20
C ILE A 173 -6.01 -17.74 -28.72
N LYS A 174 -5.12 -18.23 -29.60
CA LYS A 174 -5.21 -19.57 -30.19
C LYS A 174 -4.71 -20.67 -29.26
N THR A 175 -3.78 -20.35 -28.36
CA THR A 175 -3.17 -21.32 -27.44
C THR A 175 -4.16 -21.74 -26.36
N MET A 176 -4.55 -23.01 -26.38
CA MET A 176 -5.42 -23.63 -25.38
C MET A 176 -4.60 -24.42 -24.36
N PRO A 177 -4.99 -24.41 -23.08
CA PRO A 177 -4.31 -25.19 -22.06
C PRO A 177 -4.68 -26.67 -22.20
N ASP A 178 -3.68 -27.54 -22.12
CA ASP A 178 -3.87 -28.98 -22.02
C ASP A 178 -4.41 -29.34 -20.63
N LYS A 179 -5.69 -29.71 -20.59
CA LYS A 179 -6.39 -30.02 -19.33
C LYS A 179 -5.93 -31.32 -18.67
N SER A 180 -5.19 -32.17 -19.39
CA SER A 180 -4.62 -33.40 -18.82
C SER A 180 -3.36 -33.12 -17.98
N LYS A 181 -2.75 -31.93 -18.15
CA LYS A 181 -1.53 -31.53 -17.48
C LYS A 181 -1.76 -30.37 -16.51
N SER A 182 -0.86 -30.23 -15.56
CA SER A 182 -0.84 -29.09 -14.63
C SER A 182 0.00 -27.95 -15.20
N SER A 183 -0.31 -26.71 -14.81
CA SER A 183 0.55 -25.56 -15.17
C SER A 183 1.93 -25.68 -14.53
N LYS A 184 2.97 -25.21 -15.21
CA LYS A 184 4.35 -25.22 -14.70
C LYS A 184 4.48 -24.45 -13.38
N ASN A 185 3.83 -23.29 -13.27
CA ASN A 185 3.78 -22.50 -12.04
C ASN A 185 3.23 -23.27 -10.84
N TRP A 186 2.16 -24.06 -11.02
CA TRP A 186 1.59 -24.87 -9.95
C TRP A 186 2.53 -26.01 -9.56
N TYR A 187 3.12 -26.68 -10.56
CA TYR A 187 4.08 -27.75 -10.33
C TYR A 187 5.30 -27.25 -9.55
N ASP A 188 5.90 -26.13 -9.96
CA ASP A 188 7.06 -25.53 -9.32
C ASP A 188 6.73 -25.07 -7.88
N ALA A 189 5.55 -24.48 -7.68
CA ALA A 189 5.10 -24.07 -6.34
C ALA A 189 4.90 -25.27 -5.41
N MET A 190 4.31 -26.36 -5.92
CA MET A 190 4.10 -27.59 -5.16
C MET A 190 5.42 -28.26 -4.82
N LYS A 191 6.33 -28.38 -5.80
CA LYS A 191 7.67 -28.94 -5.61
C LYS A 191 8.43 -28.19 -4.51
N LYS A 192 8.43 -26.86 -4.57
CA LYS A 192 9.05 -26.02 -3.54
C LYS A 192 8.45 -26.24 -2.15
N GLN A 193 7.13 -26.41 -2.04
CA GLN A 193 6.46 -26.69 -0.77
C GLN A 193 6.84 -28.05 -0.20
N ILE A 194 6.95 -29.08 -1.06
CA ILE A 194 7.39 -30.42 -0.68
C ILE A 194 8.84 -30.38 -0.18
N ASP A 195 9.72 -29.71 -0.92
CA ASP A 195 11.14 -29.55 -0.56
C ASP A 195 11.31 -28.87 0.80
N ILE A 196 10.55 -27.80 1.06
CA ILE A 196 10.54 -27.10 2.37
C ILE A 196 10.07 -28.03 3.48
N SER A 197 8.99 -28.77 3.23
CA SER A 197 8.42 -29.70 4.22
C SER A 197 9.40 -30.82 4.56
N TYR A 198 10.09 -31.35 3.54
CA TYR A 198 11.14 -32.35 3.70
C TYR A 198 12.31 -31.81 4.54
N GLN A 199 12.82 -30.62 4.23
CA GLN A 199 13.88 -29.97 5.01
C GLN A 199 13.50 -29.79 6.48
N LEU A 200 12.25 -29.38 6.76
CA LEU A 200 11.76 -29.26 8.13
C LEU A 200 11.64 -30.61 8.85
N CYS A 201 11.25 -31.67 8.15
CA CYS A 201 11.22 -33.02 8.71
C CYS A 201 12.62 -33.53 9.06
N VAL A 202 13.59 -33.36 8.16
CA VAL A 202 15.00 -33.74 8.39
C VAL A 202 15.58 -32.96 9.57
N ALA A 203 15.38 -31.64 9.62
CA ALA A 203 15.88 -30.81 10.73
C ALA A 203 15.26 -31.16 12.10
N LYS A 204 14.10 -31.81 12.13
CA LYS A 204 13.43 -32.26 13.37
C LYS A 204 13.84 -33.66 13.82
N GLN A 205 14.48 -34.45 12.95
CA GLN A 205 15.08 -35.71 13.37
C GLN A 205 16.36 -35.36 14.16
N LYS A 206 16.24 -35.33 15.49
CA LYS A 206 17.40 -35.30 16.39
C LYS A 206 18.34 -36.46 16.04
N GLU A 207 19.64 -36.24 16.07
CA GLU A 207 20.62 -37.32 16.04
C GLU A 207 20.23 -38.36 17.10
N PRO A 208 20.24 -39.67 16.77
CA PRO A 208 19.98 -40.70 17.75
C PRO A 208 21.04 -40.57 18.84
N THR A 209 20.62 -40.16 20.04
CA THR A 209 21.50 -40.18 21.22
C THR A 209 21.91 -41.64 21.42
N SER A 210 23.17 -41.97 21.13
CA SER A 210 23.69 -43.31 21.39
C SER A 210 23.78 -43.49 22.90
N SER A 211 22.72 -44.02 23.52
CA SER A 211 22.70 -44.38 24.95
C SER A 211 23.46 -45.70 25.23
N ALA A 212 24.48 -46.01 24.43
CA ALA A 212 25.30 -47.20 24.58
C ALA A 212 26.74 -46.75 24.84
N ASN A 213 26.99 -46.23 26.04
CA ASN A 213 28.31 -46.21 26.71
C ASN A 213 28.15 -45.71 28.16
N GLU A 214 27.30 -46.37 28.95
CA GLU A 214 27.36 -46.29 30.42
C GLU A 214 27.18 -47.70 31.00
N VAL A 215 28.16 -48.58 30.75
CA VAL A 215 28.48 -49.67 31.66
C VAL A 215 30.01 -49.70 31.78
N SER A 216 30.50 -48.95 32.75
CA SER A 216 31.86 -49.08 33.27
C SER A 216 31.83 -48.65 34.73
N TYR A 217 31.56 -49.61 35.61
CA TYR A 217 32.39 -50.05 36.74
C TYR A 217 31.55 -50.88 37.71
#